data_AF-A0A196NII3-F1
#
_entry.id   AF-A0A196NII3-F1
#
_cell.length_a   1.000
_cell.length_b   1.000
_cell.length_c   1.000
_cell.angle_alpha   90.00
_cell.angle_beta   90.00
_cell.angle_gamma   90.00
#
_symmetry.space_group_name_H-M   'P 1'
#
loop_
_entity.id
_entity.type
_entity.pdbx_description
1 polymer ?
#
loop_
_entity_poly.entity_id
_entity_poly.type
_entity_poly.pdbx_seq_one_letter_code
_entity_poly.pdbx_strand_id
1 'polypeptide(L)'
;MSDLPKPMAALSAGLLARKGLARKPVLAFAEGEAVAPLRQRGMLGEVPDISDMLAEQLSRTARATKDKAAFTLRLDADRRLRLRLAAALTGRSAQQLVTEAIDTLLGDMAELEPLARRVAAIEGRG
;
A
#
# COMPACT_ATOMS: atom_id res chain seq x y z
N MET A 1 9.31 35.55 -2.11
CA MET A 1 10.08 34.50 -2.81
C MET A 1 9.55 33.18 -2.30
N SER A 2 8.66 32.56 -3.08
CA SER A 2 7.83 31.40 -2.70
C SER A 2 8.65 30.12 -2.54
N ASP A 3 8.51 29.48 -1.38
CA ASP A 3 8.97 28.11 -1.11
C ASP A 3 8.29 27.12 -2.06
N LEU A 4 9.09 26.51 -2.93
CA LEU A 4 8.67 25.44 -3.83
C LEU A 4 8.84 24.10 -3.10
N PRO A 5 7.77 23.29 -2.92
CA PRO A 5 7.89 22.02 -2.22
C PRO A 5 8.81 21.06 -2.99
N LYS A 6 9.83 20.52 -2.32
CA LYS A 6 10.78 19.55 -2.91
C LYS A 6 10.02 18.32 -3.43
N PRO A 7 10.28 17.86 -4.66
CA PRO A 7 9.63 16.68 -5.20
C PRO A 7 9.98 15.44 -4.36
N MET A 8 8.97 14.67 -3.96
CA MET A 8 9.07 13.51 -3.06
C MET A 8 9.88 12.32 -3.59
N ALA A 9 10.57 12.46 -4.73
CA ALA A 9 11.40 11.41 -5.32
C ALA A 9 12.52 11.98 -6.20
N ALA A 10 13.17 13.09 -5.81
CA ALA A 10 14.42 13.47 -6.46
C ALA A 10 15.53 12.49 -6.02
N LEU A 11 15.89 11.56 -6.91
CA LEU A 11 17.12 10.80 -6.76
C LEU A 11 18.28 11.79 -6.82
N SER A 12 18.86 12.08 -5.67
CA SER A 12 20.03 12.96 -5.58
C SER A 12 21.17 12.37 -6.43
N ALA A 13 22.01 13.22 -7.01
CA ALA A 13 23.14 12.79 -7.85
C ALA A 13 24.04 11.74 -7.14
N GLY A 14 24.06 11.75 -5.80
CA GLY A 14 24.75 10.75 -4.98
C GLY A 14 24.14 9.33 -5.00
N LEU A 15 22.85 9.17 -5.35
CA LEU A 15 22.23 7.85 -5.54
C LEU A 15 22.52 7.27 -6.95
N LEU A 16 22.53 8.11 -7.99
CA LEU A 16 22.78 7.67 -9.38
C LEU A 16 24.23 7.17 -9.58
N ALA A 17 25.20 7.77 -8.88
CA ALA A 17 26.60 7.37 -8.97
C ALA A 17 26.90 5.99 -8.36
N ARG A 18 25.96 5.40 -7.61
CA ARG A 18 26.10 4.05 -7.05
C ARG A 18 25.47 3.03 -7.99
N LYS A 19 26.15 2.71 -9.09
CA LYS A 19 25.90 1.48 -9.85
C LYS A 19 26.31 0.28 -8.99
N GLY A 20 25.47 -0.06 -8.02
CA GLY A 20 25.70 -1.12 -7.06
C GLY A 20 25.62 -2.49 -7.74
N LEU A 21 26.58 -3.36 -7.43
CA LEU A 21 26.44 -4.80 -7.55
C LEU A 21 25.31 -5.25 -6.60
N ALA A 22 24.06 -5.11 -7.04
CA ALA A 22 22.92 -5.61 -6.29
C ALA A 22 23.04 -7.14 -6.20
N ARG A 23 23.28 -7.66 -4.99
CA ARG A 23 23.23 -9.09 -4.73
C ARG A 23 21.80 -9.58 -5.01
N LYS A 24 21.68 -10.66 -5.78
CA LYS A 24 20.40 -11.34 -6.02
C LYS A 24 19.78 -11.72 -4.67
N PRO A 25 18.48 -11.47 -4.43
CA PRO A 25 17.84 -11.91 -3.22
C PRO A 25 17.83 -13.44 -3.20
N VAL A 26 18.43 -14.02 -2.17
CA VAL A 26 18.39 -15.46 -1.92
C VAL A 26 17.06 -15.75 -1.23
N LEU A 27 16.07 -16.22 -1.99
CA LEU A 27 14.93 -16.92 -1.42
C LEU A 27 15.42 -18.32 -1.03
N ALA A 28 16.07 -18.45 0.12
CA ALA A 28 16.38 -19.74 0.72
C ALA A 28 15.53 -19.94 1.96
N PHE A 29 14.47 -20.74 1.78
CA PHE A 29 13.97 -21.57 2.87
C PHE A 29 15.01 -22.69 3.03
N ALA A 30 15.76 -22.67 4.12
CA ALA A 30 16.56 -23.82 4.54
C ALA A 30 16.73 -23.76 6.07
N GLU A 31 16.32 -24.84 6.69
CA GLU A 31 16.31 -25.13 8.12
C GLU A 31 17.72 -25.22 8.70
N GLY A 32 17.84 -24.90 10.00
CA GLY A 32 18.90 -25.39 10.88
C GLY A 32 20.28 -24.74 10.74
N GLU A 33 20.66 -23.89 11.68
CA GLU A 33 21.70 -24.20 12.67
C GLU A 33 21.87 -23.01 13.63
N ALA A 34 21.98 -23.32 14.92
CA ALA A 34 22.01 -22.35 16.02
C ALA A 34 23.29 -21.51 16.02
N VAL A 35 23.13 -20.19 16.13
CA VAL A 35 24.22 -19.29 16.54
C VAL A 35 23.75 -18.50 17.75
N ALA A 36 24.31 -18.84 18.92
CA ALA A 36 24.02 -18.19 20.19
C ALA A 36 24.47 -16.72 20.17
N PRO A 37 23.66 -15.75 20.64
CA PRO A 37 24.10 -14.37 20.70
C PRO A 37 24.97 -14.15 21.95
N LEU A 38 26.20 -13.67 21.73
CA LEU A 38 27.01 -13.08 22.79
C LEU A 38 26.29 -11.85 23.34
N ARG A 39 25.78 -11.96 24.57
CA ARG A 39 25.20 -10.84 25.32
C ARG A 39 26.29 -9.83 25.65
N GLN A 40 26.28 -8.68 24.98
CA GLN A 40 26.98 -7.50 25.48
C GLN A 40 25.96 -6.54 26.08
N ARG A 41 25.95 -6.52 27.41
CA ARG A 41 25.17 -5.60 28.24
C ARG A 41 25.88 -4.25 28.27
N GLY A 42 25.23 -3.21 27.76
CA GLY A 42 25.71 -1.83 27.84
C GLY A 42 24.53 -0.86 27.76
N MET A 43 24.24 -0.19 28.88
CA MET A 43 23.16 0.77 29.07
C MET A 43 23.36 2.04 28.24
N LEU A 44 22.48 2.30 27.26
CA LEU A 44 22.05 3.63 26.77
C LEU A 44 20.65 3.44 26.16
N GLY A 45 19.72 4.35 26.45
CA GLY A 45 18.25 4.31 26.20
C GLY A 45 17.72 3.40 25.10
N GLU A 46 16.57 2.75 25.36
CA GLU A 46 15.79 1.97 24.40
C GLU A 46 15.44 2.82 23.17
N VAL A 47 16.34 2.81 22.19
CA VAL A 47 15.96 3.05 20.80
C VAL A 47 15.12 1.81 20.45
N PRO A 48 13.82 1.96 20.14
CA PRO A 48 12.99 0.82 19.76
C PRO A 48 13.72 0.06 18.66
N ASP A 49 13.82 -1.26 18.83
CA ASP A 49 14.46 -2.12 17.85
C ASP A 49 13.81 -1.85 16.49
N ILE A 50 14.62 -1.68 15.44
CA ILE A 50 14.14 -1.49 14.07
C ILE A 50 13.16 -2.62 13.70
N SER A 51 13.37 -3.81 14.28
CA SER A 51 12.47 -4.95 14.20
C SER A 51 11.05 -4.67 14.74
N ASP A 52 10.95 -4.03 15.91
CA ASP A 52 9.66 -3.72 16.55
C ASP A 52 8.89 -2.65 15.78
N MET A 53 9.59 -1.63 15.28
CA MET A 53 8.98 -0.60 14.42
C MET A 53 8.42 -1.21 13.13
N LEU A 54 9.17 -2.11 12.49
CA LEU A 54 8.73 -2.79 11.28
C LEU A 54 7.54 -3.72 11.55
N ALA A 55 7.56 -4.45 12.67
CA ALA A 55 6.45 -5.31 13.09
C ALA A 55 5.16 -4.51 13.34
N GLU A 56 5.28 -3.33 13.94
CA GLU A 56 4.15 -2.44 14.16
C GLU A 56 3.61 -1.87 12.83
N GLN A 57 4.49 -1.47 11.90
CA GLN A 57 4.10 -1.02 10.56
C GLN A 57 3.38 -2.12 9.76
N LEU A 58 3.91 -3.35 9.78
CA LEU A 58 3.29 -4.50 9.11
C LEU A 58 1.94 -4.87 9.72
N SER A 59 1.81 -4.79 11.04
CA SER A 59 0.53 -5.02 11.73
C SER A 59 -0.50 -3.96 11.35
N ARG A 60 -0.08 -2.70 11.21
CA ARG A 60 -0.93 -1.58 10.80
C ARG A 60 -1.39 -1.72 9.35
N THR A 61 -0.49 -2.09 8.43
CA THR A 61 -0.87 -2.32 7.02
C THR A 61 -1.77 -3.54 6.89
N ALA A 62 -1.49 -4.64 7.58
CA ALA A 62 -2.32 -5.84 7.58
C ALA A 62 -3.74 -5.55 8.09
N ARG A 63 -3.90 -4.77 9.17
CA ARG A 63 -5.22 -4.32 9.64
C ARG A 63 -5.91 -3.42 8.61
N ALA A 64 -5.17 -2.51 7.98
CA ALA A 64 -5.72 -1.61 6.97
C ALA A 64 -6.19 -2.31 5.68
N THR A 65 -5.77 -3.56 5.44
CA THR A 65 -6.14 -4.36 4.27
C THR A 65 -7.14 -5.47 4.55
N LYS A 66 -7.39 -5.84 5.83
CA LYS A 66 -8.31 -6.95 6.18
C LYS A 66 -9.73 -6.78 5.63
N ASP A 67 -10.20 -5.54 5.54
CA ASP A 67 -11.55 -5.23 5.05
C ASP A 67 -11.55 -4.80 3.57
N LYS A 68 -10.41 -4.90 2.89
CA LYS A 68 -10.24 -4.42 1.51
C LYS A 68 -10.01 -5.58 0.56
N ALA A 69 -10.97 -5.81 -0.32
CA ALA A 69 -10.79 -6.70 -1.45
C ALA A 69 -9.92 -6.03 -2.53
N ALA A 70 -9.02 -6.80 -3.15
CA ALA A 70 -8.30 -6.36 -4.34
C ALA A 70 -9.14 -6.62 -5.59
N PHE A 71 -9.37 -5.59 -6.40
CA PHE A 71 -10.07 -5.70 -7.68
C PHE A 71 -9.13 -5.36 -8.83
N THR A 72 -9.06 -6.22 -9.84
CA THR A 72 -8.30 -5.96 -11.07
C THR A 72 -9.26 -5.61 -12.21
N LEU A 73 -9.22 -4.35 -12.66
CA LEU A 73 -10.04 -3.87 -13.77
C LEU A 73 -9.30 -4.00 -15.10
N ARG A 74 -9.98 -4.53 -16.12
CA ARG A 74 -9.47 -4.54 -17.51
C ARG A 74 -10.11 -3.38 -18.28
N LEU A 75 -9.28 -2.53 -18.85
CA LEU A 75 -9.68 -1.36 -19.65
C LEU A 75 -9.00 -1.42 -21.02
N ASP A 76 -9.71 -1.02 -22.07
CA ASP A 76 -9.12 -0.85 -23.40
C ASP A 76 -8.10 0.30 -23.43
N ALA A 77 -7.40 0.47 -24.55
CA ALA A 77 -6.34 1.46 -24.68
C ALA A 77 -6.84 2.90 -24.51
N ASP A 78 -8.01 3.23 -25.07
CA ASP A 78 -8.57 4.58 -25.03
C ASP A 78 -9.01 4.94 -23.61
N ARG A 79 -9.74 4.05 -22.93
CA ARG A 79 -10.15 4.27 -21.52
C ARG A 79 -8.95 4.45 -20.60
N ARG A 80 -7.88 3.66 -20.78
CA ARG A 80 -6.64 3.82 -20.00
C ARG A 80 -5.95 5.15 -20.25
N LEU A 81 -5.93 5.63 -21.50
CA LEU A 81 -5.38 6.94 -21.84
C LEU A 81 -6.16 8.06 -21.15
N ARG A 82 -7.50 8.04 -21.26
CA ARG A 82 -8.37 9.02 -20.62
C ARG A 82 -8.22 9.05 -19.10
N LEU A 83 -8.19 7.88 -18.44
CA LEU A 83 -8.00 7.79 -16.99
C LEU A 83 -6.64 8.37 -16.56
N ARG A 84 -5.57 8.12 -17.33
CA ARG A 84 -4.24 8.67 -17.06
C ARG A 84 -4.20 10.19 -17.20
N LEU A 85 -4.83 10.73 -18.24
CA LEU A 85 -4.94 12.18 -18.45
C LEU A 85 -5.77 12.82 -17.34
N ALA A 86 -6.89 12.23 -16.94
CA ALA A 86 -7.70 12.71 -15.82
C ALA A 86 -6.92 12.74 -14.51
N ALA A 87 -6.14 11.69 -14.22
CA ALA A 87 -5.26 11.64 -13.06
C ALA A 87 -4.21 12.77 -13.09
N ALA A 88 -3.58 13.00 -14.24
CA ALA A 88 -2.58 14.06 -14.41
C ALA A 88 -3.19 15.47 -14.25
N LEU A 89 -4.37 15.71 -14.81
CA LEU A 89 -5.05 17.00 -14.76
C LEU A 89 -5.57 17.34 -13.36
N THR A 90 -6.04 16.33 -12.61
CA THR A 90 -6.63 16.53 -11.28
C THR A 90 -5.63 16.37 -10.14
N GLY A 91 -4.41 15.90 -10.42
CA GLY A 91 -3.41 15.59 -9.39
C GLY A 91 -3.82 14.43 -8.47
N ARG A 92 -4.80 13.62 -8.87
CA ARG A 92 -5.34 12.49 -8.10
C ARG A 92 -4.86 11.17 -8.70
N SER A 93 -4.75 10.13 -7.88
CA SER A 93 -4.40 8.80 -8.38
C SER A 93 -5.57 8.17 -9.14
N ALA A 94 -5.26 7.26 -10.07
CA ALA A 94 -6.29 6.51 -10.79
C ALA A 94 -7.22 5.73 -9.84
N GLN A 95 -6.69 5.21 -8.73
CA GLN A 95 -7.50 4.53 -7.72
C GLN A 95 -8.53 5.47 -7.10
N GLN A 96 -8.13 6.69 -6.71
CA GLN A 96 -9.05 7.66 -6.10
C GLN A 96 -10.18 8.03 -7.06
N LEU A 97 -9.85 8.31 -8.32
CA LEU A 97 -10.84 8.64 -9.34
C LEU A 97 -11.84 7.50 -9.58
N VAL A 98 -11.36 6.26 -9.63
CA VAL A 98 -12.22 5.08 -9.85
C VAL A 98 -13.08 4.80 -8.62
N THR A 99 -12.53 4.90 -7.41
CA THR A 99 -13.29 4.71 -6.17
C THR A 99 -14.40 5.76 -6.05
N GLU A 100 -14.10 7.04 -6.26
CA GLU A 100 -15.09 8.12 -6.21
C GLU A 100 -16.19 7.97 -7.26
N ALA A 101 -15.82 7.55 -8.48
CA ALA A 101 -16.80 7.27 -9.54
C ALA A 101 -17.72 6.09 -9.17
N ILE A 102 -17.19 5.04 -8.54
CA ILE A 102 -17.98 3.91 -8.06
C ILE A 102 -18.89 4.35 -6.92
N ASP A 103 -18.39 5.10 -5.93
CA ASP A 103 -19.19 5.57 -4.80
C ASP A 103 -20.36 6.44 -5.28
N THR A 104 -20.11 7.33 -6.25
CA THR A 104 -21.15 8.16 -6.88
C THR A 104 -22.18 7.29 -7.60
N LEU A 105 -21.72 6.36 -8.44
CA LEU A 105 -22.60 5.47 -9.21
C LEU A 105 -23.49 4.60 -8.29
N LEU A 106 -22.93 4.07 -7.21
CA LEU A 106 -23.67 3.25 -6.25
C LEU A 106 -24.62 4.08 -5.39
N GLY A 107 -24.22 5.30 -5.02
CA GLY A 107 -25.06 6.24 -4.28
C GLY A 107 -26.32 6.65 -5.04
N ASP A 108 -26.24 6.74 -6.37
CA ASP A 108 -27.39 7.06 -7.21
C ASP A 108 -28.40 5.90 -7.32
N MET A 109 -28.01 4.67 -6.97
CA MET A 109 -28.84 3.47 -7.06
C MET A 109 -29.55 3.17 -5.74
N ALA A 110 -30.66 3.87 -5.47
CA ALA A 110 -31.44 3.73 -4.23
C ALA A 110 -31.93 2.28 -3.94
N GLU A 111 -32.09 1.45 -4.97
CA GLU A 111 -32.52 0.05 -4.84
C GLU A 111 -31.46 -0.90 -4.26
N LEU A 112 -30.19 -0.48 -4.25
CA LEU A 112 -29.10 -1.33 -3.74
C LEU A 112 -29.15 -1.50 -2.22
N GLU A 113 -29.56 -0.47 -1.48
CA GLU A 113 -29.57 -0.50 -0.02
C GLU A 113 -30.56 -1.55 0.54
N PRO A 114 -31.82 -1.64 0.07
CA PRO A 114 -32.72 -2.74 0.43
C PRO A 114 -32.19 -4.14 0.07
N LEU A 115 -31.53 -4.28 -1.10
CA LEU A 115 -30.97 -5.55 -1.53
C LEU A 115 -29.77 -5.98 -0.67
N ALA A 116 -28.88 -5.03 -0.34
CA ALA A 116 -27.75 -5.27 0.54
C ALA A 116 -28.21 -5.76 1.93
N ARG A 117 -29.24 -5.14 2.51
CA ARG A 117 -29.83 -5.59 3.78
C ARG A 117 -30.38 -7.01 3.72
N ARG A 118 -31.03 -7.38 2.60
CA ARG A 118 -31.56 -8.74 2.40
C ARG A 118 -30.43 -9.77 2.34
N VAL A 119 -29.35 -9.47 1.61
CA VAL A 119 -28.16 -10.34 1.53
C VAL A 119 -27.51 -10.49 2.91
N ALA A 120 -27.30 -9.39 3.64
CA ALA A 120 -26.74 -9.43 4.99
C ALA A 120 -27.60 -10.26 5.98
N ALA A 121 -28.93 -10.21 5.85
CA ALA A 121 -29.84 -11.02 6.67
C ALA A 121 -29.84 -12.53 6.32
N ILE A 122 -29.33 -12.90 5.15
CA ILE A 122 -29.10 -14.29 4.73
C ILE A 122 -27.74 -14.76 5.25
N GLU A 123 -26.69 -13.94 5.09
CA GLU A 123 -25.33 -14.27 5.51
C GLU A 123 -25.18 -14.33 7.03
N GLY A 124 -25.86 -13.46 7.78
CA GLY A 124 -25.88 -13.49 9.26
C GLY A 124 -26.72 -14.62 9.87
N ARG A 125 -27.32 -15.48 9.04
CA ARG A 125 -28.05 -16.69 9.45
C ARG A 125 -27.26 -17.99 9.22
N GLY A 126 -25.99 -17.89 8.81
CA GLY A 126 -25.06 -18.99 8.63
C GLY A 126 -24.19 -19.26 9.85
#